data_AF-A0A512JNZ8-F1
#
_entry.id   AF-A0A512JNZ8-F1
#
_cell.length_a   1.000
_cell.length_b   1.000
_cell.length_c   1.000
_cell.angle_alpha   90.00
_cell.angle_beta   90.00
_cell.angle_gamma   90.00
#
_symmetry.space_group_name_H-M   'P 1'
#
loop_
_entity.id
_entity.type
_entity.pdbx_description
1 polymer ?
#
loop_
_entity_poly.entity_id
_entity_poly.type
_entity_poly.pdbx_seq_one_letter_code
_entity_poly.pdbx_strand_id
1 'polypeptide(L)' 'MMAAARTPIEPDHTDLDQEIADLWADGFDTVDIAEALAGDGHRNERGKPIDEADVHRTLWRLRSGKAERARG' A
#
# COMPACT_ATOMS: atom_id res chain seq x y z
N MET A 1 -4.25 19.00 -33.57
CA MET A 1 -4.80 19.31 -32.23
C MET A 1 -4.71 18.02 -31.42
N MET A 2 -3.64 17.83 -30.64
CA MET A 2 -3.45 16.59 -29.87
C MET A 2 -4.33 16.64 -28.62
N ALA A 3 -5.28 15.72 -28.51
CA ALA A 3 -6.00 15.46 -27.28
C ALA A 3 -5.11 14.55 -26.41
N ALA A 4 -4.56 15.10 -25.32
CA ALA A 4 -3.93 14.30 -24.28
C ALA A 4 -5.02 13.39 -23.68
N ALA A 5 -4.91 12.09 -23.92
CA ALA A 5 -5.70 11.10 -23.22
C ALA A 5 -5.43 11.30 -21.72
N ARG A 6 -6.45 11.71 -20.97
CA ARG A 6 -6.38 11.78 -19.52
C ARG A 6 -6.20 10.35 -19.04
N THR A 7 -4.97 9.99 -18.67
CA THR A 7 -4.67 8.75 -17.98
C THR A 7 -5.63 8.64 -16.80
N PRO A 8 -6.37 7.54 -16.65
CA PRO A 8 -7.17 7.32 -15.44
C PRO A 8 -6.21 7.42 -14.26
N ILE A 9 -6.47 8.38 -13.36
CA ILE A 9 -5.85 8.36 -12.05
C ILE A 9 -6.48 7.15 -11.36
N GLU A 10 -5.78 6.02 -11.38
CA GLU A 10 -6.13 4.87 -10.56
C GLU A 10 -6.19 5.36 -9.10
N PRO A 11 -7.22 5.01 -8.32
CA PRO A 11 -7.30 5.43 -6.92
C PRO A 11 -6.03 5.00 -6.18
N ASP A 12 -5.51 5.90 -5.33
CA ASP A 12 -4.21 5.89 -4.63
C ASP A 12 -3.96 4.67 -3.72
N HIS A 13 -4.01 3.45 -4.27
CA HIS A 13 -3.44 2.28 -3.62
C HIS A 13 -1.91 2.41 -3.50
N THR A 14 -1.29 3.26 -4.34
CA THR A 14 0.16 3.46 -4.36
C THR A 14 0.65 4.24 -3.13
N ASP A 15 -0.11 5.21 -2.61
CA ASP A 15 0.32 6.01 -1.46
C ASP A 15 0.28 5.20 -0.17
N LEU A 16 -0.81 4.46 0.07
CA LEU A 16 -0.91 3.57 1.23
C LEU A 16 0.11 2.42 1.17
N ASP A 17 0.30 1.81 0.00
CA ASP A 17 1.27 0.74 -0.16
C ASP A 17 2.71 1.25 0.04
N GLN A 18 3.01 2.49 -0.39
CA GLN A 18 4.30 3.13 -0.17
C GLN A 18 4.52 3.46 1.31
N GLU A 19 3.52 4.00 1.99
CA GLU A 19 3.59 4.31 3.42
C GLU A 19 3.82 3.05 4.26
N ILE A 20 3.09 1.95 3.97
CA ILE A 20 3.34 0.64 4.59
C ILE A 20 4.77 0.17 4.33
N ALA A 21 5.30 0.37 3.12
CA ALA A 21 6.66 -0.03 2.77
C ALA A 21 7.73 0.81 3.50
N ASP A 22 7.49 2.12 3.65
CA ASP A 22 8.41 3.04 4.33
C ASP A 22 8.46 2.75 5.83
N LEU A 23 7.31 2.59 6.49
CA LEU A 23 7.27 2.20 7.90
C LEU A 23 7.92 0.83 8.14
N TRP A 24 7.70 -0.13 7.24
CA TRP A 24 8.39 -1.42 7.32
C TRP A 24 9.92 -1.27 7.14
N ALA A 25 10.37 -0.40 6.24
CA ALA A 25 11.79 -0.13 6.03
C ALA A 25 12.44 0.57 7.23
N ASP A 26 11.67 1.39 7.95
CA ASP A 26 12.07 2.05 9.20
C ASP A 26 12.12 1.08 10.41
N GLY A 27 11.65 -0.16 10.22
CA GLY A 27 11.80 -1.26 11.18
C GLY A 27 10.59 -1.46 12.10
N PHE A 28 9.45 -0.83 11.81
CA PHE A 28 8.20 -1.09 12.51
C PHE A 28 7.66 -2.50 12.17
N ASP A 29 7.03 -3.15 13.15
CA ASP A 29 6.34 -4.41 12.90
C ASP A 29 4.92 -4.21 12.32
N THR A 30 4.26 -5.28 11.90
CA THR A 30 2.96 -5.22 11.23
C THR A 30 1.83 -4.70 12.13
N VAL A 31 1.95 -4.86 13.44
CA VAL A 31 0.96 -4.38 14.42
C VAL A 31 1.13 -2.87 14.58
N ASP A 32 2.36 -2.40 14.83
CA ASP A 32 2.67 -0.98 14.97
C ASP A 32 2.24 -0.18 13.73
N ILE A 33 2.52 -0.72 12.54
CA ILE A 33 2.10 -0.10 11.26
C ILE A 33 0.58 -0.02 11.15
N ALA A 34 -0.13 -1.09 11.50
CA ALA A 34 -1.60 -1.09 11.42
C ALA A 34 -2.22 -0.10 12.41
N GLU A 35 -1.69 -0.01 13.63
CA GLU A 35 -2.15 0.94 14.64
C GLU A 35 -1.90 2.40 14.24
N ALA A 36 -0.71 2.70 13.69
CA ALA A 36 -0.38 4.03 13.19
C ALA A 36 -1.34 4.46 12.06
N LEU A 37 -1.50 3.61 11.04
CA LEU A 37 -2.38 3.89 9.89
C LEU A 37 -3.85 4.01 10.30
N ALA A 38 -4.32 3.16 11.21
CA ALA A 38 -5.68 3.26 11.75
C ALA A 38 -5.88 4.54 12.57
N GLY A 39 -4.86 4.96 13.33
CA GLY A 39 -4.84 6.21 14.09
C GLY A 39 -4.89 7.45 13.21
N ASP A 40 -4.21 7.41 12.06
CA ASP A 40 -4.20 8.48 11.05
C ASP A 40 -5.45 8.47 10.15
N GLY A 41 -6.34 7.50 10.34
CA GLY A 41 -7.65 7.45 9.70
C GLY A 41 -7.68 6.72 8.37
N HIS A 42 -6.62 5.99 8.01
CA HIS A 42 -6.57 5.16 6.81
C HIS A 42 -7.60 4.03 6.91
N ARG A 43 -8.24 3.73 5.78
CA ARG A 43 -9.27 2.70 5.67
C ARG A 43 -9.00 1.80 4.48
N ASN A 44 -9.31 0.51 4.63
CA ASN A 44 -9.30 -0.44 3.52
C ASN A 44 -10.48 -0.21 2.55
N GLU A 45 -10.49 -0.96 1.46
CA GLU A 45 -11.54 -0.95 0.42
C GLU A 45 -12.96 -1.22 0.96
N ARG A 46 -13.07 -1.80 2.15
CA ARG A 46 -14.35 -2.08 2.83
C ARG A 46 -14.81 -0.91 3.72
N GLY A 47 -14.09 0.20 3.72
CA GLY A 47 -14.34 1.37 4.56
C GLY A 47 -14.05 1.14 6.05
N LYS A 48 -13.37 0.04 6.40
CA LYS A 48 -12.94 -0.26 7.77
C LYS A 48 -11.52 0.29 7.99
N PRO A 49 -11.14 0.65 9.22
CA PRO A 49 -9.75 0.95 9.54
C PRO A 49 -8.82 -0.15 9.02
N ILE A 50 -7.62 0.24 8.59
CA ILE A 50 -6.57 -0.72 8.24
C ILE A 50 -6.28 -1.60 9.46
N ASP A 51 -6.16 -2.90 9.22
CA ASP A 51 -5.79 -3.89 10.23
C ASP A 51 -4.48 -4.59 9.84
N GLU A 52 -3.92 -5.35 10.79
CA GLU A 52 -2.66 -6.08 10.59
C GLU A 52 -2.71 -7.03 9.38
N ALA A 53 -3.87 -7.64 9.11
CA ALA A 53 -4.04 -8.57 7.99
C ALA A 53 -3.99 -7.85 6.64
N ASP A 54 -4.44 -6.60 6.57
CA ASP A 54 -4.31 -5.75 5.39
C ASP A 54 -2.84 -5.34 5.17
N VAL A 55 -2.10 -4.96 6.23
CA VAL A 55 -0.64 -4.67 6.15
C VAL A 55 0.15 -5.88 5.65
N HIS A 56 -0.08 -7.06 6.24
CA HIS A 56 0.55 -8.30 5.79
C HIS A 56 0.30 -8.61 4.31
N ARG A 57 -0.93 -8.40 3.85
CA ARG A 57 -1.30 -8.62 2.45
C ARG A 57 -0.55 -7.66 1.52
N THR A 58 -0.45 -6.39 1.89
CA THR A 58 0.32 -5.40 1.12
C THR A 58 1.80 -5.78 1.05
N LEU A 59 2.45 -6.06 2.18
CA LEU A 59 3.86 -6.47 2.18
C LEU A 59 4.10 -7.74 1.35
N TRP A 60 3.18 -8.71 1.41
CA TRP A 60 3.26 -9.92 0.59
C TRP A 60 3.11 -9.63 -0.91
N ARG A 61 2.19 -8.73 -1.30
CA ARG A 61 2.03 -8.28 -2.70
C ARG A 61 3.28 -7.57 -3.19
N LEU A 62 3.81 -6.63 -2.41
CA LEU A 62 5.04 -5.88 -2.74
C LEU A 62 6.24 -6.81 -2.94
N ARG A 63 6.40 -7.80 -2.05
CA ARG A 63 7.44 -8.82 -2.16
C ARG A 63 7.28 -9.67 -3.44
N SER A 64 6.07 -10.08 -3.76
CA SER A 64 5.78 -10.95 -4.90
C SER A 64 5.92 -10.23 -6.24
N GLY A 65 5.45 -8.98 -6.33
CA GLY A 65 5.62 -8.15 -7.52
C GLY A 65 7.08 -7.79 -7.80
N LYS A 66 7.90 -7.59 -6.76
CA LYS A 66 9.35 -7.42 -6.89
C LYS A 66 10.03 -8.69 -7.42
N ALA A 67 9.59 -9.87 -6.98
CA ALA A 67 10.13 -11.15 -7.44
C ALA A 67 9.80 -11.43 -8.92
N GLU A 68 8.64 -10.98 -9.41
CA GLU A 68 8.24 -11.15 -10.80
C GLU A 68 9.03 -10.23 -11.75
N ARG A 69 9.23 -8.96 -11.38
CA ARG A 69 10.05 -8.01 -12.16
C ARG A 69 11.53 -8.39 -12.25
N ALA A 70 12.07 -9.13 -11.28
CA ALA A 70 13.46 -9.58 -11.30
C ALA A 70 13.69 -10.80 -12.22
N ARG A 71 12.63 -11.42 -12.76
CA ARG A 71 12.71 -12.63 -13.61
C ARG A 71 12.45 -12.38 -15.09
N GLY A 72 12.00 -11.19 -15.48
CA GLY A 72 11.75 -10.78 -16.87
C GLY A 72 12.81 -9.83 -17.37
#